data_AF-A0A7U7GBF7-F1
#
_entry.id   AF-A0A7U7GBF7-F1
#
_cell.length_a   1.000
_cell.length_b   1.000
_cell.length_c   1.000
_cell.angle_alpha   90.00
_cell.angle_beta   90.00
_cell.angle_gamma   90.00
#
_symmetry.space_group_name_H-M   'P 1'
#
loop_
_entity.id
_entity.type
_entity.pdbx_description
1 polymer ?
#
loop_
_entity_poly.entity_id
_entity_poly.type
_entity_poly.pdbx_seq_one_letter_code
_entity_poly.pdbx_strand_id
1 'polypeptide(L)'
;MATLTEKTATLPTFQRVRGMLRLLAKMISSVWAQRPAATYALHSHHLDLGYGPLYNEVLTRWQQSDYAPAVKADVAGTDHTALAQELDAQFYAGLPPYTTYVARTLFLHSLAYNDDLKGLSREHLRYACLAPELKIEFLDQARDKFLTESGYLDDRPGPLLRFQIAPNLTNLLRREAQKVDPGEVRAQLNDRIRDLFKGKTFNAVPFASDGYDVPDDDGNGKPYLVIIGYDAAEVAEVAVTVPPLVEKLFTLKSGGGEWRKKKNHVVFLLVDAARKETIHQQMIRHLALKTLQHHEGLATHQQATVQELYERSKSEAVSAIQQAYRHVLYPAKYGVEGTTVELAHSAIDLPSAAAQPGDGEKQVVRQLQAVKKLRIAGDEPDSPTYIRDRTPLKKGKITTAELREEFRRDVALPMLVGDEVFVRGLRRGIEQGEYVYQRGQLWWGKDDPPAEIKIDEQSWIFTTAYAREHDLYPRSPFKV
;
A
#
# COMPACT_ATOMS: atom_id res chain seq x y z
N MET A 1 28.67 41.33 16.81
CA MET A 1 30.12 41.55 16.60
C MET A 1 30.93 40.29 16.91
N ALA A 2 30.81 39.68 18.10
CA ALA A 2 31.55 38.46 18.48
C ALA A 2 31.52 37.35 17.41
N THR A 3 30.35 37.02 16.84
CA THR A 3 30.23 36.02 15.76
C THR A 3 31.11 36.34 14.55
N LEU A 4 31.21 37.61 14.16
CA LEU A 4 32.00 38.01 12.99
C LEU A 4 33.50 38.02 13.27
N THR A 5 33.90 38.31 14.51
CA THR A 5 35.31 38.44 14.91
C THR A 5 35.93 37.14 15.44
N GLU A 6 35.13 36.27 16.05
CA GLU A 6 35.60 35.04 16.71
C GLU A 6 35.28 33.79 15.89
N LYS A 7 34.18 33.79 15.12
CA LYS A 7 33.76 32.63 14.31
C LYS A 7 34.06 32.83 12.84
N THR A 8 33.37 33.76 12.17
CA THR A 8 33.52 33.91 10.71
C THR A 8 34.92 34.40 10.31
N ALA A 9 35.61 35.13 11.19
CA ALA A 9 37.00 35.54 10.99
C ALA A 9 38.02 34.39 10.95
N THR A 10 37.63 33.18 11.33
CA THR A 10 38.45 31.97 11.20
C THR A 10 38.38 31.38 9.79
N LEU A 11 37.40 31.79 8.97
CA LEU A 11 37.31 31.35 7.59
C LEU A 11 38.48 31.93 6.77
N PRO A 12 39.24 31.11 6.02
CA PRO A 12 40.41 31.58 5.25
C PRO A 12 40.09 32.67 4.23
N THR A 13 38.87 32.64 3.69
CA THR A 13 38.36 33.51 2.63
C THR A 13 37.70 34.78 3.17
N PHE A 14 37.48 34.86 4.48
CA PHE A 14 36.84 36.01 5.11
C PHE A 14 37.87 37.11 5.42
N GLN A 15 37.80 38.20 4.65
CA GLN A 15 38.61 39.38 4.90
C GLN A 15 38.12 40.10 6.16
N ARG A 16 38.79 39.89 7.31
CA ARG A 16 38.32 40.32 8.65
C ARG A 16 37.71 41.73 8.70
N VAL A 17 38.37 42.74 8.13
CA VAL A 17 37.87 44.13 8.14
C VAL A 17 36.99 44.42 6.92
N ARG A 18 37.50 44.21 5.71
CA ARG A 18 36.81 44.57 4.47
C ARG A 18 35.54 43.74 4.23
N GLY A 19 35.59 42.45 4.56
CA GLY A 19 34.46 41.53 4.49
C GLY A 19 33.37 41.91 5.49
N MET A 20 33.75 42.23 6.74
CA MET A 20 32.79 42.68 7.76
C MET A 20 32.09 43.98 7.35
N LEU A 21 32.84 45.00 6.92
CA LEU A 21 32.26 46.26 6.46
C LEU A 21 31.34 46.07 5.24
N ARG A 22 31.72 45.21 4.29
CA ARG A 22 30.91 44.91 3.11
C ARG A 22 29.61 44.19 3.47
N LEU A 23 29.66 43.22 4.38
CA LEU A 23 28.47 42.53 4.88
C LEU A 23 27.53 43.52 5.58
N LEU A 24 28.06 44.31 6.52
CA LEU A 24 27.28 45.28 7.28
C LEU A 24 26.63 46.33 6.36
N ALA A 25 27.38 46.85 5.38
CA ALA A 25 26.83 47.79 4.41
C ALA A 25 25.64 47.20 3.62
N LYS A 26 25.75 45.95 3.18
CA LYS A 26 24.66 45.24 2.48
C LYS A 26 23.46 44.96 3.39
N MET A 27 23.70 44.52 4.63
CA MET A 27 22.64 44.29 5.62
C MET A 27 21.90 45.59 5.96
N ILE A 28 22.63 46.67 6.25
CA ILE A 28 22.05 47.99 6.54
C ILE A 28 21.23 48.48 5.35
N SER A 29 21.77 48.39 4.13
CA SER A 29 21.04 48.76 2.92
C SER A 29 19.73 48.00 2.76
N SER A 30 19.76 46.67 2.96
CA SER A 30 18.58 45.81 2.88
C SER A 30 17.54 46.13 3.95
N VAL A 31 17.95 46.23 5.22
CA VAL A 31 17.06 46.56 6.35
C VAL A 31 16.47 47.96 6.20
N TRP A 32 17.27 48.93 5.76
CA TRP A 32 16.82 50.31 5.55
C TRP A 32 15.77 50.43 4.44
N ALA A 33 15.89 49.60 3.40
CA ALA A 33 14.92 49.53 2.32
C ALA A 33 13.62 48.84 2.75
N GLN A 34 13.71 47.73 3.49
CA GLN A 34 12.54 46.94 3.90
C GLN A 34 11.79 47.54 5.10
N ARG A 35 12.49 48.27 5.98
CA ARG A 35 11.99 48.80 7.26
C ARG A 35 11.12 47.81 8.04
N PRO A 36 11.65 46.63 8.42
CA PRO A 36 10.88 45.66 9.19
C PRO A 36 10.40 46.28 10.52
N ALA A 37 9.21 45.91 10.96
CA ALA A 37 8.68 46.34 12.26
C ALA A 37 9.62 45.96 13.41
N ALA A 38 9.54 46.67 14.53
CA ALA A 38 10.33 46.42 15.73
C ALA A 38 11.88 46.42 15.56
N THR A 39 12.40 47.04 14.50
CA THR A 39 13.85 47.08 14.24
C THR A 39 14.52 48.28 14.93
N TYR A 40 15.06 48.05 16.14
CA TYR A 40 15.76 49.10 16.92
C TYR A 40 17.29 49.04 16.79
N ALA A 41 17.83 47.87 16.44
CA ALA A 41 19.25 47.64 16.25
C ALA A 41 19.49 46.59 15.15
N LEU A 42 20.72 46.53 14.64
CA LEU A 42 21.11 45.53 13.65
C LEU A 42 21.56 44.24 14.35
N HIS A 43 20.70 43.23 14.30
CA HIS A 43 20.93 41.87 14.81
C HIS A 43 21.38 40.86 13.74
N SER A 44 21.84 39.68 14.18
CA SER A 44 22.25 38.55 13.32
C SER A 44 21.14 38.06 12.38
N HIS A 45 19.89 38.06 12.85
CA HIS A 45 18.75 37.60 12.07
C HIS A 45 18.39 38.51 10.87
N HIS A 46 18.99 39.70 10.79
CA HIS A 46 18.89 40.56 9.61
C HIS A 46 19.78 40.10 8.45
N LEU A 47 20.57 39.03 8.61
CA LEU A 47 21.25 38.37 7.51
C LEU A 47 20.23 37.65 6.63
N ASP A 48 19.60 38.39 5.72
CA ASP A 48 18.64 37.83 4.79
C ASP A 48 19.34 37.18 3.59
N LEU A 49 19.45 35.85 3.61
CA LEU A 49 20.03 35.09 2.51
C LEU A 49 19.06 34.90 1.33
N GLY A 50 17.80 35.32 1.44
CA GLY A 50 16.92 35.47 0.27
C GLY A 50 17.33 36.67 -0.61
N TYR A 51 18.07 37.63 -0.03
CA TYR A 51 18.60 38.76 -0.78
C TYR A 51 19.90 38.38 -1.51
N GLY A 52 19.84 38.31 -2.84
CA GLY A 52 20.93 37.85 -3.71
C GLY A 52 22.32 38.43 -3.40
N PRO A 53 22.48 39.74 -3.13
CA PRO A 53 23.78 40.32 -2.74
C PRO A 53 24.36 39.81 -1.42
N LEU A 54 23.53 39.44 -0.43
CA LEU A 54 23.95 38.80 0.81
C LEU A 54 24.20 37.31 0.60
N TYR A 55 23.33 36.62 -0.15
CA TYR A 55 23.56 35.23 -0.58
C TYR A 55 24.93 35.05 -1.23
N ASN A 56 25.23 35.87 -2.25
CA ASN A 56 26.50 35.83 -2.97
C ASN A 56 27.70 36.26 -2.11
N GLU A 57 27.48 37.10 -1.09
CA GLU A 57 28.54 37.45 -0.15
C GLU A 57 28.94 36.23 0.67
N VAL A 58 27.96 35.54 1.25
CA VAL A 58 28.21 34.45 2.19
C VAL A 58 28.58 33.16 1.46
N LEU A 59 27.76 32.70 0.51
CA LEU A 59 27.93 31.39 -0.10
C LEU A 59 29.00 31.38 -1.18
N THR A 60 29.11 32.46 -1.98
CA THR A 60 30.08 32.53 -3.07
C THR A 60 31.41 33.12 -2.61
N ARG A 61 31.42 34.35 -2.05
CA ARG A 61 32.69 35.03 -1.72
C ARG A 61 33.39 34.43 -0.52
N TRP A 62 32.66 34.00 0.52
CA TRP A 62 33.27 33.30 1.65
C TRP A 62 33.42 31.79 1.40
N GLN A 63 33.13 31.32 0.18
CA GLN A 63 33.23 29.91 -0.22
C GLN A 63 32.47 28.97 0.72
N GLN A 64 31.22 29.33 1.04
CA GLN A 64 30.32 28.52 1.88
C GLN A 64 29.23 27.85 1.03
N SER A 65 29.51 27.62 -0.26
CA SER A 65 28.55 27.06 -1.23
C SER A 65 28.01 25.68 -0.84
N ASP A 66 28.76 24.93 -0.02
CA ASP A 66 28.33 23.63 0.49
C ASP A 66 27.07 23.73 1.37
N TYR A 67 26.80 24.90 1.97
CA TYR A 67 25.58 25.15 2.71
C TYR A 67 24.40 25.63 1.84
N ALA A 68 24.59 25.85 0.52
CA ALA A 68 23.52 26.32 -0.33
C ALA A 68 22.23 25.46 -0.27
N PRO A 69 22.30 24.11 -0.22
CA PRO A 69 21.11 23.28 -0.03
C PRO A 69 20.41 23.55 1.31
N ALA A 70 21.16 23.65 2.41
CA ALA A 70 20.63 23.96 3.74
C ALA A 70 19.96 25.34 3.79
N VAL A 71 20.57 26.35 3.15
CA VAL A 71 20.02 27.70 3.09
C VAL A 71 18.70 27.71 2.32
N LYS A 72 18.66 27.11 1.14
CA LYS A 72 17.45 27.06 0.30
C LYS A 72 16.33 26.29 0.99
N ALA A 73 16.63 25.13 1.59
CA ALA A 73 15.64 24.26 2.19
C ALA A 73 15.08 24.81 3.52
N ASP A 74 15.96 25.32 4.39
CA ASP A 74 15.59 25.57 5.79
C ASP A 74 15.65 27.04 6.22
N VAL A 75 16.52 27.87 5.62
CA VAL A 75 16.80 29.25 6.11
C VAL A 75 16.06 30.33 5.34
N ALA A 76 16.23 30.38 4.02
CA ALA A 76 15.66 31.42 3.17
C ALA A 76 15.54 30.92 1.73
N GLY A 77 14.30 30.77 1.27
CA GLY A 77 13.97 30.36 -0.09
C GLY A 77 13.46 31.54 -0.91
N THR A 78 13.87 31.58 -2.19
CA THR A 78 13.40 32.57 -3.18
C THR A 78 12.45 31.96 -4.18
N ASP A 79 12.77 30.77 -4.69
CA ASP A 79 11.99 30.07 -5.72
C ASP A 79 10.93 29.14 -5.10
N HIS A 80 11.16 28.72 -3.85
CA HIS A 80 10.25 27.95 -3.01
C HIS A 80 10.33 28.51 -1.59
N THR A 81 9.30 28.28 -0.78
CA THR A 81 9.30 28.68 0.63
C THR A 81 10.23 27.76 1.42
N ALA A 82 11.17 28.33 2.19
CA ALA A 82 12.01 27.56 3.09
C ALA A 82 11.28 27.21 4.38
N LEU A 83 11.71 26.15 5.08
CA LEU A 83 11.08 25.68 6.31
C LEU A 83 10.84 26.79 7.34
N ALA A 84 11.82 27.68 7.55
CA ALA A 84 11.64 28.78 8.50
C ALA A 84 10.49 29.71 8.11
N GLN A 85 10.33 30.00 6.82
CA GLN A 85 9.24 30.83 6.29
C GLN A 85 7.90 30.09 6.36
N GLU A 86 7.88 28.78 6.11
CA GLU A 86 6.68 27.93 6.24
C GLU A 86 6.15 27.92 7.68
N LEU A 87 7.04 27.69 8.65
CA LEU A 87 6.70 27.68 10.08
C LEU A 87 6.25 29.06 10.57
N ASP A 88 6.85 30.14 10.05
CA ASP A 88 6.38 31.50 10.36
C ASP A 88 4.99 31.77 9.81
N ALA A 89 4.70 31.36 8.58
CA ALA A 89 3.36 31.48 8.00
C ALA A 89 2.32 30.65 8.77
N GLN A 90 2.70 29.49 9.29
CA GLN A 90 1.80 28.58 10.00
C GLN A 90 1.53 29.00 11.45
N PHE A 91 2.56 29.42 12.20
CA PHE A 91 2.47 29.62 13.64
C PHE A 91 2.59 31.08 14.10
N TYR A 92 3.14 31.94 13.25
CA TYR A 92 3.47 33.33 13.61
C TYR A 92 2.91 34.34 12.60
N ALA A 93 1.83 33.99 11.90
CA ALA A 93 1.14 34.88 10.98
C ALA A 93 0.69 36.17 11.69
N GLY A 94 1.07 37.34 11.14
CA GLY A 94 0.79 38.65 11.73
C GLY A 94 1.68 39.02 12.92
N LEU A 95 2.65 38.17 13.29
CA LEU A 95 3.68 38.44 14.29
C LEU A 95 5.05 38.56 13.60
N PRO A 96 6.11 39.00 14.32
CA PRO A 96 7.47 38.91 13.81
C PRO A 96 7.82 37.46 13.39
N PRO A 97 8.64 37.27 12.35
CA PRO A 97 9.00 35.94 11.82
C PRO A 97 10.05 35.25 12.72
N TYR A 98 9.58 34.72 13.85
CA TYR A 98 10.42 34.13 14.90
C TYR A 98 11.31 33.00 14.37
N THR A 99 10.78 32.13 13.53
CA THR A 99 11.50 30.97 13.01
C THR A 99 12.58 31.40 12.02
N THR A 100 12.29 32.36 11.15
CA THR A 100 13.28 33.00 10.27
C THR A 100 14.40 33.64 11.07
N TYR A 101 14.08 34.26 12.21
CA TYR A 101 15.11 34.84 13.08
C TYR A 101 16.02 33.78 13.71
N VAL A 102 15.43 32.67 14.15
CA VAL A 102 16.18 31.51 14.65
C VAL A 102 17.08 30.95 13.56
N ALA A 103 16.53 30.63 12.38
CA ALA A 103 17.26 29.98 11.30
C ALA A 103 18.45 30.82 10.81
N ARG A 104 18.24 32.11 10.53
CA ARG A 104 19.30 33.02 10.07
C ARG A 104 20.41 33.20 11.11
N THR A 105 20.03 33.30 12.37
CA THR A 105 21.00 33.43 13.47
C THR A 105 21.82 32.15 13.64
N LEU A 106 21.16 30.99 13.73
CA LEU A 106 21.85 29.70 13.82
C LEU A 106 22.78 29.47 12.62
N PHE A 107 22.34 29.83 11.42
CA PHE A 107 23.14 29.71 10.21
C PHE A 107 24.44 30.52 10.31
N LEU A 108 24.37 31.81 10.62
CA LEU A 108 25.56 32.65 10.77
C LEU A 108 26.52 32.10 11.83
N HIS A 109 25.98 31.56 12.93
CA HIS A 109 26.78 30.95 14.00
C HIS A 109 27.35 29.57 13.65
N SER A 110 26.92 28.95 12.55
CA SER A 110 27.47 27.70 12.02
C SER A 110 28.69 27.94 11.12
N LEU A 111 28.95 29.19 10.72
CA LEU A 111 30.06 29.58 9.85
C LEU A 111 31.35 29.80 10.65
N ALA A 112 32.12 28.74 10.82
CA ALA A 112 33.47 28.77 11.39
C ALA A 112 34.34 27.68 10.75
N TYR A 113 35.66 27.90 10.71
CA TYR A 113 36.61 26.89 10.25
C TYR A 113 36.75 25.76 11.28
N ASN A 114 36.96 26.12 12.56
CA ASN A 114 37.07 25.16 13.65
C ASN A 114 35.69 24.63 14.05
N ASP A 115 35.52 23.31 14.12
CA ASP A 115 34.23 22.69 14.41
C ASP A 115 33.72 23.03 15.82
N ASP A 116 34.62 23.13 16.80
CA ASP A 116 34.31 23.48 18.20
C ASP A 116 33.73 24.89 18.35
N LEU A 117 33.98 25.77 17.37
CA LEU A 117 33.43 27.13 17.37
C LEU A 117 32.04 27.19 16.75
N LYS A 118 31.58 26.16 16.05
CA LYS A 118 30.30 26.18 15.34
C LYS A 118 29.11 26.03 16.29
N GLY A 119 28.06 26.77 15.98
CA GLY A 119 26.75 26.64 16.60
C GLY A 119 26.46 27.66 17.68
N LEU A 120 25.31 27.50 18.32
CA LEU A 120 24.79 28.41 19.32
C LEU A 120 24.02 27.68 20.43
N SER A 121 24.21 28.09 21.68
CA SER A 121 23.37 27.63 22.79
C SER A 121 22.02 28.37 22.79
N ARG A 122 21.01 27.82 23.44
CA ARG A 122 19.73 28.50 23.70
C ARG A 122 19.89 29.93 24.23
N GLU A 123 20.71 30.15 25.25
CA GLU A 123 20.82 31.48 25.88
C GLU A 123 21.46 32.52 24.95
N HIS A 124 22.51 32.13 24.24
CA HIS A 124 23.11 33.01 23.22
C HIS A 124 22.18 33.28 22.03
N LEU A 125 21.30 32.34 21.65
CA LEU A 125 20.27 32.57 20.63
C LEU A 125 19.27 33.63 21.09
N ARG A 126 18.79 33.53 22.33
CA ARG A 126 17.92 34.54 22.95
C ARG A 126 18.59 35.91 22.96
N TYR A 127 19.84 35.97 23.41
CA TYR A 127 20.62 37.20 23.44
C TYR A 127 20.79 37.84 22.05
N ALA A 128 21.08 37.03 21.02
CA ALA A 128 21.29 37.52 19.67
C ALA A 128 20.03 38.11 19.01
N CYS A 129 18.85 37.62 19.39
CA CYS A 129 17.57 38.01 18.81
C CYS A 129 16.73 38.97 19.68
N LEU A 130 17.19 39.33 20.88
CA LEU A 130 16.42 40.14 21.83
C LEU A 130 16.09 41.53 21.26
N ALA A 131 14.81 41.89 21.26
CA ALA A 131 14.30 43.21 20.89
C ALA A 131 13.07 43.58 21.75
N PRO A 132 12.78 44.89 21.97
CA PRO A 132 11.71 45.35 22.88
C PRO A 132 10.32 44.72 22.67
N GLU A 133 9.93 44.42 21.43
CA GLU A 133 8.60 43.89 21.10
C GLU A 133 8.61 42.35 20.88
N LEU A 134 9.77 41.71 21.04
CA LEU A 134 9.96 40.29 20.76
C LEU A 134 9.75 39.45 22.03
N LYS A 135 8.84 38.48 21.97
CA LYS A 135 8.57 37.57 23.10
C LYS A 135 9.53 36.39 23.08
N ILE A 136 10.28 36.22 24.17
CA ILE A 136 11.29 35.14 24.29
C ILE A 136 10.63 33.76 24.23
N GLU A 137 9.40 33.63 24.75
CA GLU A 137 8.66 32.36 24.74
C GLU A 137 8.35 31.90 23.32
N PHE A 138 7.98 32.82 22.43
CA PHE A 138 7.74 32.51 21.02
C PHE A 138 9.02 32.18 20.27
N LEU A 139 10.14 32.84 20.62
CA LEU A 139 11.46 32.49 20.07
C LEU A 139 11.89 31.07 20.46
N ASP A 140 11.65 30.66 21.70
CA ASP A 140 11.95 29.30 22.15
C ASP A 140 11.06 28.25 21.47
N GLN A 141 9.75 28.52 21.37
CA GLN A 141 8.83 27.63 20.66
C GLN A 141 9.20 27.49 19.18
N ALA A 142 9.59 28.60 18.52
CA ALA A 142 10.03 28.59 17.14
C ALA A 142 11.29 27.75 16.97
N ARG A 143 12.25 27.88 17.90
CA ARG A 143 13.46 27.03 17.93
C ARG A 143 13.11 25.55 18.05
N ASP A 144 12.25 25.18 18.99
CA ASP A 144 11.93 23.77 19.24
C ASP A 144 11.20 23.13 18.05
N LYS A 145 10.30 23.87 17.41
CA LYS A 145 9.65 23.45 16.15
C LYS A 145 10.67 23.32 15.02
N PHE A 146 11.53 24.32 14.84
CA PHE A 146 12.55 24.32 13.79
C PHE A 146 13.55 23.19 13.96
N LEU A 147 14.00 22.90 15.18
CA LEU A 147 14.89 21.78 15.48
C LEU A 147 14.26 20.44 15.13
N THR A 148 12.96 20.29 15.39
CA THR A 148 12.24 19.05 15.10
C THR A 148 12.13 18.82 13.60
N GLU A 149 11.81 19.85 12.81
CA GLU A 149 11.50 19.72 11.38
C GLU A 149 12.67 19.94 10.42
N SER A 150 13.77 20.54 10.89
CA SER A 150 14.92 20.85 10.04
C SER A 150 15.57 19.60 9.47
N GLY A 151 15.85 19.65 8.16
CA GLY A 151 16.60 18.62 7.45
C GLY A 151 18.11 18.78 7.60
N TYR A 152 18.61 19.92 8.09
CA TYR A 152 20.03 20.25 8.10
C TYR A 152 20.58 20.68 9.47
N LEU A 153 19.75 20.81 10.51
CA LEU A 153 20.24 21.07 11.87
C LEU A 153 20.78 19.80 12.53
N ASP A 154 21.87 19.97 13.29
CA ASP A 154 22.38 18.95 14.20
C ASP A 154 21.43 18.80 15.40
N ASP A 155 20.74 17.66 15.47
CA ASP A 155 19.76 17.32 16.51
C ASP A 155 20.34 16.48 17.65
N ARG A 156 21.66 16.21 17.63
CA ARG A 156 22.31 15.41 18.66
C ARG A 156 22.30 16.13 20.02
N PRO A 157 22.06 15.41 21.12
CA PRO A 157 22.15 15.98 22.45
C PRO A 157 23.61 16.32 22.79
N GLY A 158 23.88 17.54 23.25
CA GLY A 158 25.18 17.98 23.74
C GLY A 158 25.84 19.11 22.92
N PRO A 159 26.06 18.95 21.59
CA PRO A 159 26.64 20.00 20.75
C PRO A 159 25.78 21.28 20.73
N LEU A 160 26.43 22.41 20.44
CA LEU A 160 25.73 23.65 20.16
C LEU A 160 24.93 23.52 18.85
N LEU A 161 23.72 24.10 18.81
CA LEU A 161 22.85 24.03 17.64
C LEU A 161 23.53 24.68 16.43
N ARG A 162 23.68 23.90 15.36
CA ARG A 162 24.38 24.30 14.13
C ARG A 162 23.79 23.61 12.92
N PHE A 163 23.94 24.26 11.77
CA PHE A 163 23.69 23.64 10.48
C PHE A 163 24.82 22.70 10.10
N GLN A 164 24.46 21.55 9.56
CA GLN A 164 25.34 20.63 8.87
C GLN A 164 25.23 20.83 7.36
N ILE A 165 26.29 20.44 6.65
CA ILE A 165 26.32 20.43 5.18
C ILE A 165 25.48 19.25 4.67
N ALA A 166 25.66 18.07 5.27
CA ALA A 166 24.92 16.88 4.91
C ALA A 166 23.54 16.89 5.60
N PRO A 167 22.45 16.60 4.87
CA PRO A 167 21.13 16.53 5.48
C PRO A 167 20.93 15.28 6.35
N ASN A 168 20.03 15.40 7.32
CA ASN A 168 19.46 14.29 8.08
C ASN A 168 18.39 13.59 7.22
N LEU A 169 18.76 12.43 6.67
CA LEU A 169 17.89 11.62 5.82
C LEU A 169 16.56 11.22 6.50
N THR A 170 16.55 11.02 7.81
CA THR A 170 15.34 10.65 8.54
C THR A 170 14.33 11.79 8.57
N ASN A 171 14.78 13.01 8.85
CA ASN A 171 13.91 14.19 8.84
C ASN A 171 13.47 14.54 7.40
N LEU A 172 14.37 14.44 6.41
CA LEU A 172 14.00 14.62 5.01
C LEU A 172 12.93 13.62 4.57
N LEU A 173 13.11 12.33 4.88
CA LEU A 173 12.12 11.30 4.54
C LEU A 173 10.77 11.58 5.22
N ARG A 174 10.77 11.99 6.49
CA ARG A 174 9.54 12.35 7.20
C ARG A 174 8.83 13.53 6.54
N ARG A 175 9.58 14.56 6.13
CA ARG A 175 9.03 15.74 5.45
C ARG A 175 8.44 15.38 4.09
N GLU A 176 9.17 14.58 3.31
CA GLU A 176 8.66 14.13 2.00
C GLU A 176 7.44 13.22 2.18
N ALA A 177 7.38 12.38 3.23
CA ALA A 177 6.20 11.59 3.58
C ALA A 177 4.96 12.44 3.90
N GLN A 178 5.12 13.59 4.56
CA GLN A 178 4.01 14.51 4.85
C GLN A 178 3.47 15.21 3.59
N LYS A 179 4.28 15.31 2.53
CA LYS A 179 3.90 15.95 1.26
C LYS A 179 3.26 14.97 0.26
N VAL A 180 3.29 13.67 0.55
CA VAL A 180 2.72 12.65 -0.34
C VAL A 180 1.21 12.87 -0.46
N ASP A 181 0.72 12.93 -1.70
CA ASP A 181 -0.71 13.07 -1.97
C ASP A 181 -1.48 11.79 -1.59
N PRO A 182 -2.53 11.87 -0.75
CA PRO A 182 -3.38 10.72 -0.44
C PRO A 182 -4.02 10.08 -1.67
N GLY A 183 -4.31 10.87 -2.72
CA GLY A 183 -4.83 10.36 -4.00
C GLY A 183 -3.83 9.44 -4.69
N GLU A 184 -2.56 9.85 -4.78
CA GLU A 184 -1.47 9.03 -5.32
C GLU A 184 -1.26 7.74 -4.51
N VAL A 185 -1.32 7.81 -3.18
CA VAL A 185 -1.24 6.61 -2.30
C VAL A 185 -2.33 5.61 -2.65
N ARG A 186 -3.58 6.08 -2.78
CA ARG A 186 -4.72 5.22 -3.12
C ARG A 186 -4.56 4.59 -4.51
N ALA A 187 -4.14 5.36 -5.51
CA ALA A 187 -3.91 4.86 -6.85
C ALA A 187 -2.82 3.77 -6.87
N GLN A 188 -1.68 4.03 -6.23
CA GLN A 188 -0.54 3.10 -6.17
C GLN A 188 -0.86 1.82 -5.40
N LEU A 189 -1.62 1.91 -4.31
CA LEU A 189 -2.12 0.72 -3.60
C LEU A 189 -3.06 -0.10 -4.50
N ASN A 190 -4.02 0.55 -5.15
CA ASN A 190 -4.99 -0.14 -5.99
C ASN A 190 -4.35 -0.87 -7.17
N ASP A 191 -3.36 -0.25 -7.82
CA ASP A 191 -2.60 -0.88 -8.91
C ASP A 191 -1.84 -2.11 -8.43
N ARG A 192 -1.13 -2.00 -7.31
CA ARG A 192 -0.35 -3.12 -6.75
C ARG A 192 -1.22 -4.26 -6.24
N ILE A 193 -2.37 -3.95 -5.61
CA ILE A 193 -3.35 -4.97 -5.20
C ILE A 193 -3.87 -5.71 -6.43
N ARG A 194 -4.22 -4.97 -7.50
CA ARG A 194 -4.70 -5.57 -8.76
C ARG A 194 -3.65 -6.51 -9.35
N ASP A 195 -2.40 -6.07 -9.42
CA ASP A 195 -1.31 -6.88 -9.98
C ASP A 195 -0.99 -8.11 -9.14
N LEU A 196 -0.97 -7.97 -7.81
CA LEU A 196 -0.62 -9.06 -6.89
C LEU A 196 -1.60 -10.24 -6.95
N PHE A 197 -2.89 -9.95 -7.15
CA PHE A 197 -3.95 -10.96 -7.20
C PHE A 197 -4.41 -11.27 -8.62
N LYS A 198 -3.72 -10.76 -9.64
CA LYS A 198 -3.92 -11.12 -11.04
C LYS A 198 -3.25 -12.47 -11.30
N GLY A 199 -4.01 -13.54 -11.18
CA GLY A 199 -3.51 -14.88 -11.47
C GLY A 199 -4.25 -15.58 -12.61
N LYS A 200 -4.12 -16.90 -12.66
CA LYS A 200 -4.65 -17.75 -13.73
C LYS A 200 -5.79 -18.64 -13.26
N THR A 201 -5.99 -18.77 -11.96
CA THR A 201 -6.92 -19.74 -11.35
C THR A 201 -8.32 -19.17 -11.25
N PHE A 202 -8.42 -17.89 -10.92
CA PHE A 202 -9.67 -17.15 -10.78
C PHE A 202 -9.81 -16.07 -11.86
N ASN A 203 -11.04 -15.64 -12.09
CA ASN A 203 -11.32 -14.35 -12.70
C ASN A 203 -11.28 -13.29 -11.61
N ALA A 204 -10.21 -12.49 -11.57
CA ALA A 204 -10.05 -11.43 -10.59
C ALA A 204 -11.03 -10.28 -10.85
N VAL A 205 -11.81 -9.91 -9.84
CA VAL A 205 -12.71 -8.75 -9.83
C VAL A 205 -12.23 -7.79 -8.74
N PRO A 206 -11.34 -6.85 -9.08
CA PRO A 206 -10.82 -5.91 -8.10
C PRO A 206 -11.85 -4.82 -7.80
N PHE A 207 -12.02 -4.52 -6.51
CA PHE A 207 -12.76 -3.37 -5.99
C PHE A 207 -14.24 -3.34 -6.38
N ALA A 208 -14.89 -4.51 -6.40
CA ALA A 208 -16.33 -4.60 -6.62
C ALA A 208 -17.11 -3.81 -5.56
N SER A 209 -18.04 -2.98 -6.02
CA SER A 209 -18.85 -2.07 -5.21
C SER A 209 -20.33 -2.47 -5.20
N ASP A 210 -20.78 -3.18 -6.24
CA ASP A 210 -22.15 -3.66 -6.37
C ASP A 210 -22.22 -5.01 -7.12
N GLY A 211 -23.39 -5.66 -7.07
CA GLY A 211 -23.60 -7.00 -7.62
C GLY A 211 -23.35 -7.09 -9.13
N TYR A 212 -23.55 -6.00 -9.88
CA TYR A 212 -23.29 -5.98 -11.33
C TYR A 212 -21.80 -6.01 -11.68
N ASP A 213 -20.91 -5.68 -10.74
CA ASP A 213 -19.46 -5.76 -10.94
C ASP A 213 -18.97 -7.21 -10.98
N VAL A 214 -19.74 -8.13 -10.40
CA VAL A 214 -19.41 -9.56 -10.29
C VAL A 214 -20.37 -10.37 -11.17
N PRO A 215 -19.93 -10.85 -12.35
CA PRO A 215 -20.79 -11.63 -13.25
C PRO A 215 -21.38 -12.88 -12.57
N ASP A 216 -22.53 -13.34 -13.06
CA ASP A 216 -23.22 -14.58 -12.62
C ASP A 216 -23.30 -15.60 -13.77
N ASP A 217 -22.22 -15.69 -14.56
CA ASP A 217 -22.07 -16.58 -15.71
C ASP A 217 -21.13 -17.76 -15.37
N ASP A 218 -20.63 -18.49 -16.37
CA ASP A 218 -19.75 -19.65 -16.16
C ASP A 218 -18.26 -19.30 -15.93
N GLY A 219 -17.90 -18.00 -16.00
CA GLY A 219 -16.57 -17.48 -15.80
C GLY A 219 -15.52 -18.05 -16.76
N ASN A 220 -15.91 -18.51 -17.96
CA ASN A 220 -15.01 -19.28 -18.84
C ASN A 220 -14.37 -20.48 -18.09
N GLY A 221 -15.16 -21.12 -17.23
CA GLY A 221 -14.75 -22.27 -16.41
C GLY A 221 -14.03 -21.91 -15.11
N LYS A 222 -13.81 -20.64 -14.78
CA LYS A 222 -13.07 -20.21 -13.58
C LYS A 222 -13.97 -19.45 -12.60
N PRO A 223 -13.93 -19.77 -11.30
CA PRO A 223 -14.61 -18.97 -10.28
C PRO A 223 -14.08 -17.54 -10.24
N TYR A 224 -14.88 -16.64 -9.68
CA TYR A 224 -14.52 -15.23 -9.46
C TYR A 224 -13.82 -15.05 -8.11
N LEU A 225 -12.69 -14.33 -8.12
CA LEU A 225 -12.03 -13.84 -6.92
C LEU A 225 -12.29 -12.34 -6.80
N VAL A 226 -13.20 -11.98 -5.92
CA VAL A 226 -13.61 -10.60 -5.66
C VAL A 226 -12.70 -10.02 -4.58
N ILE A 227 -11.90 -9.03 -4.95
CA ILE A 227 -10.96 -8.37 -4.03
C ILE A 227 -11.64 -7.11 -3.52
N ILE A 228 -11.99 -7.07 -2.24
CA ILE A 228 -12.68 -5.92 -1.68
C ILE A 228 -11.68 -4.78 -1.44
N GLY A 229 -12.08 -3.55 -1.73
CA GLY A 229 -11.25 -2.37 -1.44
C GLY A 229 -10.92 -2.27 0.06
N TYR A 230 -9.67 -1.96 0.39
CA TYR A 230 -9.21 -1.82 1.78
C TYR A 230 -9.94 -0.68 2.53
N ASP A 231 -10.48 0.28 1.79
CA ASP A 231 -11.31 1.39 2.25
C ASP A 231 -12.81 1.06 2.26
N ALA A 232 -13.24 -0.01 1.58
CA ALA A 232 -14.64 -0.39 1.42
C ALA A 232 -15.13 -1.36 2.51
N ALA A 233 -14.34 -2.38 2.85
CA ALA A 233 -14.63 -3.28 3.96
C ALA A 233 -13.36 -4.00 4.45
N GLU A 234 -13.40 -4.43 5.71
CA GLU A 234 -12.31 -5.12 6.39
C GLU A 234 -12.87 -6.22 7.30
N VAL A 235 -12.02 -7.14 7.73
CA VAL A 235 -12.35 -8.18 8.71
C VAL A 235 -11.39 -8.06 9.88
N ALA A 236 -11.92 -8.15 11.10
CA ALA A 236 -11.12 -8.23 12.31
C ALA A 236 -11.00 -9.69 12.76
N GLU A 237 -9.79 -10.16 13.04
CA GLU A 237 -9.52 -11.56 13.42
C GLU A 237 -10.21 -11.97 14.74
N VAL A 238 -10.37 -11.04 15.68
CA VAL A 238 -10.94 -11.29 17.01
C VAL A 238 -12.46 -11.54 16.96
N ALA A 239 -13.15 -11.00 15.94
CA ALA A 239 -14.59 -11.12 15.78
C ALA A 239 -14.92 -11.13 14.28
N VAL A 240 -14.79 -12.30 13.67
CA VAL A 240 -15.06 -12.47 12.25
C VAL A 240 -16.56 -12.30 12.00
N THR A 241 -16.91 -11.30 11.19
CA THR A 241 -18.25 -11.08 10.66
C THR A 241 -18.16 -10.92 9.15
N VAL A 242 -19.25 -11.19 8.44
CA VAL A 242 -19.32 -10.94 6.99
C VAL A 242 -19.72 -9.48 6.79
N PRO A 243 -18.92 -8.65 6.10
CA PRO A 243 -19.28 -7.26 5.88
C PRO A 243 -20.53 -7.11 5.00
N PRO A 244 -21.39 -6.08 5.21
CA PRO A 244 -22.62 -5.89 4.44
C PRO A 244 -22.42 -5.82 2.93
N LEU A 245 -21.30 -5.24 2.48
CA LEU A 245 -20.93 -5.21 1.07
C LEU A 245 -20.74 -6.63 0.52
N VAL A 246 -20.05 -7.50 1.25
CA VAL A 246 -19.83 -8.90 0.85
C VAL A 246 -21.15 -9.66 0.83
N GLU A 247 -22.01 -9.48 1.83
CA GLU A 247 -23.35 -10.09 1.84
C GLU A 247 -24.16 -9.69 0.60
N LYS A 248 -24.15 -8.39 0.25
CA LYS A 248 -24.82 -7.86 -0.94
C LYS A 248 -24.27 -8.49 -2.23
N LEU A 249 -22.94 -8.52 -2.39
CA LEU A 249 -22.29 -9.10 -3.58
C LEU A 249 -22.53 -10.60 -3.74
N PHE A 250 -22.61 -11.33 -2.61
CA PHE A 250 -22.89 -12.76 -2.59
C PHE A 250 -24.36 -13.09 -2.90
N THR A 251 -25.28 -12.22 -2.50
CA THR A 251 -26.72 -12.43 -2.66
C THR A 251 -27.27 -11.94 -3.98
N LEU A 252 -26.78 -10.80 -4.49
CA LEU A 252 -27.32 -10.11 -5.65
C LEU A 252 -26.33 -10.10 -6.83
N LYS A 253 -26.85 -10.27 -8.04
CA LYS A 253 -26.08 -10.12 -9.30
C LYS A 253 -26.28 -8.79 -10.01
N SER A 254 -27.19 -7.94 -9.54
CA SER A 254 -27.41 -6.59 -10.06
C SER A 254 -27.95 -5.67 -8.96
N GLY A 255 -27.79 -4.36 -9.15
CA GLY A 255 -28.32 -3.35 -8.22
C GLY A 255 -29.86 -3.34 -8.14
N GLY A 256 -30.55 -4.04 -9.07
CA GLY A 256 -32.02 -4.14 -9.14
C GLY A 256 -32.65 -5.30 -8.35
N GLY A 257 -31.88 -6.02 -7.53
CA GLY A 257 -32.43 -7.05 -6.63
C GLY A 257 -32.55 -8.45 -7.22
N GLU A 258 -31.93 -8.74 -8.38
CA GLU A 258 -31.90 -10.11 -8.91
C GLU A 258 -30.94 -10.98 -8.09
N TRP A 259 -31.46 -12.11 -7.60
CA TRP A 259 -30.68 -13.07 -6.81
C TRP A 259 -29.61 -13.76 -7.66
N ARG A 260 -28.41 -13.85 -7.09
CA ARG A 260 -27.29 -14.61 -7.62
C ARG A 260 -27.62 -16.10 -7.61
N LYS A 261 -27.50 -16.76 -8.76
CA LYS A 261 -27.74 -18.20 -8.90
C LYS A 261 -26.48 -19.01 -8.65
N LYS A 262 -25.32 -18.55 -9.16
CA LYS A 262 -24.05 -19.27 -9.08
C LYS A 262 -23.24 -18.84 -7.84
N LYS A 263 -23.86 -18.98 -6.67
CA LYS A 263 -23.24 -18.59 -5.38
C LYS A 263 -21.96 -19.36 -5.10
N ASN A 264 -21.88 -20.63 -5.51
CA ASN A 264 -20.66 -21.44 -5.43
C ASN A 264 -19.64 -21.15 -6.53
N HIS A 265 -19.60 -19.92 -7.03
CA HIS A 265 -18.67 -19.48 -8.08
C HIS A 265 -17.98 -18.15 -7.76
N VAL A 266 -18.12 -17.67 -6.51
CA VAL A 266 -17.57 -16.39 -6.06
C VAL A 266 -16.85 -16.59 -4.73
N VAL A 267 -15.63 -16.08 -4.63
CA VAL A 267 -14.81 -16.01 -3.41
C VAL A 267 -14.46 -14.56 -3.14
N PHE A 268 -14.42 -14.16 -1.87
CA PHE A 268 -14.06 -12.80 -1.47
C PHE A 268 -12.74 -12.77 -0.72
N LEU A 269 -11.91 -11.79 -1.04
CA LEU A 269 -10.65 -11.51 -0.37
C LEU A 269 -10.70 -10.12 0.27
N LEU A 270 -10.40 -10.06 1.56
CA LEU A 270 -10.51 -8.85 2.37
C LEU A 270 -9.22 -8.56 3.14
N VAL A 271 -9.05 -7.27 3.44
CA VAL A 271 -7.97 -6.77 4.28
C VAL A 271 -8.25 -7.07 5.76
N ASP A 272 -7.20 -7.41 6.48
CA ASP A 272 -7.16 -7.45 7.94
C ASP A 272 -7.17 -6.02 8.49
N ALA A 273 -8.17 -5.70 9.32
CA ALA A 273 -8.35 -4.37 9.91
C ALA A 273 -7.08 -3.88 10.64
N ALA A 274 -6.34 -4.79 11.30
CA ALA A 274 -5.13 -4.44 12.05
C ALA A 274 -3.94 -4.03 11.15
N ARG A 275 -4.00 -4.32 9.83
CA ARG A 275 -2.89 -4.12 8.90
C ARG A 275 -3.12 -3.00 7.88
N LYS A 276 -4.31 -2.41 7.87
CA LYS A 276 -4.68 -1.31 6.98
C LYS A 276 -3.75 -0.11 7.10
N GLU A 277 -3.44 0.28 8.33
CA GLU A 277 -2.51 1.39 8.57
C GLU A 277 -1.08 1.03 8.11
N THR A 278 -0.67 -0.23 8.29
CA THR A 278 0.65 -0.69 7.84
C THR A 278 0.81 -0.58 6.32
N ILE A 279 -0.17 -1.02 5.52
CA ILE A 279 -0.07 -0.90 4.05
C ILE A 279 -0.02 0.57 3.60
N HIS A 280 -0.76 1.44 4.29
CA HIS A 280 -0.79 2.87 4.01
C HIS A 280 0.57 3.52 4.31
N GLN A 281 1.14 3.27 5.49
CA GLN A 281 2.44 3.79 5.90
C GLN A 281 3.59 3.29 4.99
N GLN A 282 3.57 2.02 4.60
CA GLN A 282 4.57 1.48 3.68
C GLN A 282 4.48 2.12 2.29
N MET A 283 3.26 2.43 1.81
CA MET A 283 3.09 3.14 0.55
C MET A 283 3.57 4.59 0.63
N ILE A 284 3.21 5.33 1.68
CA ILE A 284 3.70 6.70 1.89
C ILE A 284 5.23 6.71 1.93
N ARG A 285 5.83 5.78 2.68
CA ARG A 285 7.29 5.64 2.76
C ARG A 285 7.90 5.38 1.37
N HIS A 286 7.30 4.49 0.59
CA HIS A 286 7.76 4.18 -0.77
C HIS A 286 7.73 5.42 -1.68
N LEU A 287 6.64 6.18 -1.68
CA LEU A 287 6.49 7.39 -2.50
C LEU A 287 7.42 8.51 -2.03
N ALA A 288 7.57 8.70 -0.72
CA ALA A 288 8.52 9.65 -0.16
C ALA A 288 9.97 9.32 -0.56
N LEU A 289 10.36 8.03 -0.51
CA LEU A 289 11.67 7.58 -0.96
C LEU A 289 11.87 7.81 -2.47
N LYS A 290 10.82 7.58 -3.28
CA LYS A 290 10.84 7.84 -4.73
C LYS A 290 11.14 9.30 -5.03
N THR A 291 10.49 10.23 -4.34
CA THR A 291 10.76 11.67 -4.47
C THR A 291 12.17 12.01 -4.00
N LEU A 292 12.60 11.42 -2.88
CA LEU A 292 13.91 11.67 -2.28
C LEU A 292 15.09 11.25 -3.17
N GLN A 293 14.91 10.29 -4.09
CA GLN A 293 15.94 9.92 -5.08
C GLN A 293 16.39 11.10 -5.95
N HIS A 294 15.52 12.09 -6.14
CA HIS A 294 15.80 13.27 -6.96
C HIS A 294 16.12 14.52 -6.13
N HIS A 295 16.34 14.37 -4.82
CA HIS A 295 16.63 15.49 -3.93
C HIS A 295 18.04 16.04 -4.14
N GLU A 296 18.16 17.35 -4.37
CA GLU A 296 19.44 18.04 -4.50
C GLU A 296 20.16 18.16 -3.15
N GLY A 297 21.50 18.13 -3.14
CA GLY A 297 22.29 18.31 -1.91
C GLY A 297 22.52 17.05 -1.07
N LEU A 298 22.03 15.89 -1.49
CA LEU A 298 22.45 14.61 -0.92
C LEU A 298 23.90 14.29 -1.32
N ALA A 299 24.73 13.90 -0.36
CA ALA A 299 26.06 13.38 -0.64
C ALA A 299 25.99 12.02 -1.36
N THR A 300 27.04 11.60 -2.08
CA THR A 300 27.04 10.35 -2.87
C THR A 300 26.68 9.11 -2.04
N HIS A 301 27.18 9.00 -0.80
CA HIS A 301 26.83 7.89 0.09
C HIS A 301 25.35 7.92 0.53
N GLN A 302 24.77 9.11 0.68
CA GLN A 302 23.36 9.28 1.01
C GLN A 302 22.46 8.95 -0.17
N GLN A 303 22.84 9.34 -1.39
CA GLN A 303 22.15 8.95 -2.62
C GLN A 303 22.10 7.42 -2.77
N ALA A 304 23.23 6.74 -2.53
CA ALA A 304 23.28 5.27 -2.52
C ALA A 304 22.37 4.66 -1.44
N THR A 305 22.36 5.25 -0.24
CA THR A 305 21.48 4.81 0.86
C THR A 305 20.00 4.97 0.50
N VAL A 306 19.61 6.11 -0.07
CA VAL A 306 18.21 6.36 -0.51
C VAL A 306 17.81 5.39 -1.62
N GLN A 307 18.70 5.13 -2.58
CA GLN A 307 18.46 4.14 -3.64
C GLN A 307 18.21 2.75 -3.07
N GLU A 308 19.05 2.29 -2.13
CA GLU A 308 18.89 0.99 -1.47
C GLU A 308 17.55 0.91 -0.72
N LEU A 309 17.22 1.93 0.08
CA LEU A 309 15.97 2.00 0.81
C LEU A 309 14.76 2.02 -0.13
N TYR A 310 14.84 2.73 -1.27
CA TYR A 310 13.80 2.77 -2.27
C TYR A 310 13.57 1.39 -2.90
N GLU A 311 14.62 0.70 -3.34
CA GLU A 311 14.49 -0.65 -3.89
C GLU A 311 13.89 -1.62 -2.86
N ARG A 312 14.33 -1.54 -1.60
CA ARG A 312 13.77 -2.35 -0.52
C ARG A 312 12.29 -2.02 -0.24
N SER A 313 11.92 -0.75 -0.30
CA SER A 313 10.54 -0.32 -0.05
C SER A 313 9.53 -0.91 -1.07
N LYS A 314 9.98 -1.25 -2.29
CA LYS A 314 9.12 -1.90 -3.30
C LYS A 314 8.65 -3.27 -2.83
N SER A 315 9.57 -4.09 -2.31
CA SER A 315 9.24 -5.43 -1.82
C SER A 315 8.54 -5.38 -0.46
N GLU A 316 8.92 -4.43 0.42
CA GLU A 316 8.24 -4.18 1.69
C GLU A 316 6.75 -3.83 1.47
N ALA A 317 6.44 -2.95 0.51
CA ALA A 317 5.06 -2.59 0.17
C ALA A 317 4.26 -3.79 -0.37
N VAL A 318 4.84 -4.58 -1.26
CA VAL A 318 4.19 -5.81 -1.78
C VAL A 318 3.93 -6.81 -0.66
N SER A 319 4.92 -7.05 0.20
CA SER A 319 4.78 -7.96 1.34
C SER A 319 3.71 -7.47 2.32
N ALA A 320 3.67 -6.17 2.61
CA ALA A 320 2.65 -5.58 3.46
C ALA A 320 1.24 -5.79 2.89
N ILE A 321 1.03 -5.53 1.59
CA ILE A 321 -0.25 -5.76 0.92
C ILE A 321 -0.66 -7.24 1.00
N GLN A 322 0.27 -8.15 0.70
CA GLN A 322 0.01 -9.60 0.71
C GLN A 322 -0.32 -10.12 2.12
N GLN A 323 0.32 -9.58 3.16
CA GLN A 323 0.03 -9.92 4.55
C GLN A 323 -1.28 -9.30 5.03
N ALA A 324 -1.69 -8.15 4.49
CA ALA A 324 -2.92 -7.48 4.87
C ALA A 324 -4.14 -8.15 4.23
N TYR A 325 -4.07 -8.48 2.93
CA TYR A 325 -5.13 -9.19 2.21
C TYR A 325 -5.08 -10.70 2.48
N ARG A 326 -5.57 -11.09 3.66
CA ARG A 326 -5.46 -12.47 4.17
C ARG A 326 -6.78 -13.15 4.51
N HIS A 327 -7.88 -12.40 4.58
CA HIS A 327 -9.17 -12.99 4.95
C HIS A 327 -9.91 -13.44 3.70
N VAL A 328 -10.16 -14.74 3.62
CA VAL A 328 -10.86 -15.38 2.50
C VAL A 328 -12.24 -15.80 2.99
N LEU A 329 -13.28 -15.22 2.41
CA LEU A 329 -14.66 -15.67 2.59
C LEU A 329 -15.07 -16.49 1.36
N TYR A 330 -15.57 -17.69 1.60
CA TYR A 330 -15.92 -18.63 0.53
C TYR A 330 -17.26 -19.32 0.81
N PRO A 331 -17.98 -19.77 -0.24
CA PRO A 331 -19.30 -20.37 -0.07
C PRO A 331 -19.19 -21.69 0.69
N ALA A 332 -20.01 -21.90 1.72
CA ALA A 332 -20.02 -23.15 2.47
C ALA A 332 -21.36 -23.34 3.17
N LYS A 333 -21.78 -24.60 3.34
CA LYS A 333 -23.04 -24.94 4.02
C LYS A 333 -23.10 -24.38 5.45
N TYR A 334 -21.97 -24.38 6.16
CA TYR A 334 -21.85 -23.80 7.49
C TYR A 334 -21.00 -22.54 7.36
N GLY A 335 -21.66 -21.38 7.41
CA GLY A 335 -21.02 -20.08 7.31
C GLY A 335 -20.49 -19.58 8.66
N VAL A 336 -20.03 -18.33 8.64
CA VAL A 336 -19.66 -17.58 9.85
C VAL A 336 -20.88 -17.46 10.77
N GLU A 337 -20.68 -17.71 12.07
CA GLU A 337 -21.75 -17.67 13.06
C GLU A 337 -22.43 -16.29 13.11
N GLY A 338 -23.76 -16.29 13.28
CA GLY A 338 -24.55 -15.06 13.35
C GLY A 338 -24.82 -14.37 12.01
N THR A 339 -24.40 -14.95 10.88
CA THR A 339 -24.65 -14.39 9.54
C THR A 339 -25.81 -15.09 8.83
N THR A 340 -26.49 -14.36 7.94
CA THR A 340 -27.64 -14.90 7.17
C THR A 340 -27.20 -15.55 5.85
N VAL A 341 -25.91 -15.45 5.52
CA VAL A 341 -25.33 -15.92 4.27
C VAL A 341 -24.44 -17.14 4.48
N GLU A 342 -24.42 -18.02 3.47
CA GLU A 342 -23.66 -19.26 3.47
C GLU A 342 -22.20 -19.05 3.08
N LEU A 343 -21.49 -18.19 3.83
CA LEU A 343 -20.07 -17.89 3.64
C LEU A 343 -19.27 -18.33 4.86
N ALA A 344 -18.33 -19.25 4.69
CA ALA A 344 -17.32 -19.58 5.69
C ALA A 344 -16.11 -18.66 5.56
N HIS A 345 -15.34 -18.58 6.64
CA HIS A 345 -14.11 -17.80 6.72
C HIS A 345 -12.89 -18.68 6.88
N SER A 346 -11.80 -18.25 6.25
CA SER A 346 -10.46 -18.72 6.55
C SER A 346 -9.48 -17.56 6.45
N ALA A 347 -8.47 -17.55 7.32
CA ALA A 347 -7.35 -16.63 7.22
C ALA A 347 -6.14 -17.33 6.58
N ILE A 348 -5.39 -16.59 5.76
CA ILE A 348 -4.07 -17.02 5.26
C ILE A 348 -3.03 -16.77 6.37
N ASP A 349 -2.20 -17.77 6.61
CA ASP A 349 -1.10 -17.69 7.58
C ASP A 349 -0.01 -16.72 7.13
N LEU A 350 0.44 -15.86 8.04
CA LEU A 350 1.45 -14.83 7.75
C LEU A 350 2.80 -15.40 7.26
N PRO A 351 3.34 -16.49 7.82
CA PRO A 351 4.54 -17.12 7.28
C PRO A 351 4.35 -17.59 5.83
N SER A 352 3.15 -18.09 5.50
CA SER A 352 2.82 -18.51 4.12
C SER A 352 2.77 -17.32 3.17
N ALA A 353 2.17 -16.20 3.61
CA ALA A 353 2.11 -14.95 2.85
C ALA A 353 3.51 -14.35 2.60
N ALA A 354 4.44 -14.50 3.55
CA ALA A 354 5.81 -13.98 3.44
C ALA A 354 6.76 -14.86 2.61
N ALA A 355 6.51 -16.16 2.49
CA ALA A 355 7.44 -17.12 1.86
C ALA A 355 7.53 -17.00 0.33
N GLN A 356 6.51 -16.46 -0.35
CA GLN A 356 6.50 -16.22 -1.79
C GLN A 356 5.90 -14.83 -2.09
N PRO A 357 6.68 -13.75 -1.87
CA PRO A 357 6.23 -12.39 -2.17
C PRO A 357 5.94 -12.24 -3.66
N GLY A 358 4.80 -11.65 -4.01
CA GLY A 358 4.47 -11.27 -5.39
C GLY A 358 3.51 -12.21 -6.15
N ASP A 359 3.03 -13.28 -5.52
CA ASP A 359 1.95 -14.12 -6.05
C ASP A 359 0.86 -14.32 -4.99
N GLY A 360 -0.06 -13.35 -4.91
CA GLY A 360 -1.14 -13.32 -3.94
C GLY A 360 -2.22 -14.38 -4.22
N GLU A 361 -2.56 -14.59 -5.50
CA GLU A 361 -3.59 -15.58 -5.89
C GLU A 361 -3.22 -16.98 -5.40
N LYS A 362 -1.95 -17.38 -5.53
CA LYS A 362 -1.49 -18.71 -5.11
C LYS A 362 -1.73 -19.01 -3.64
N GLN A 363 -1.66 -18.00 -2.77
CA GLN A 363 -1.95 -18.18 -1.34
C GLN A 363 -3.44 -18.41 -1.09
N VAL A 364 -4.30 -17.69 -1.82
CA VAL A 364 -5.75 -17.93 -1.80
C VAL A 364 -6.07 -19.34 -2.29
N VAL A 365 -5.46 -19.78 -3.38
CA VAL A 365 -5.60 -21.15 -3.93
C VAL A 365 -5.21 -22.20 -2.89
N ARG A 366 -4.02 -22.07 -2.28
CA ARG A 366 -3.55 -22.99 -1.24
C ARG A 366 -4.52 -23.05 -0.07
N GLN A 367 -5.00 -21.91 0.40
CA GLN A 367 -5.93 -21.86 1.52
C GLN A 367 -7.24 -22.59 1.20
N LEU A 368 -7.79 -22.33 0.01
CA LEU A 368 -9.03 -22.97 -0.44
C LEU A 368 -8.87 -24.47 -0.71
N GLN A 369 -7.69 -24.92 -1.17
CA GLN A 369 -7.39 -26.35 -1.28
C GLN A 369 -7.24 -27.00 0.11
N ALA A 370 -6.62 -26.33 1.07
CA ALA A 370 -6.46 -26.84 2.44
C ALA A 370 -7.81 -27.08 3.14
N VAL A 371 -8.78 -26.17 2.94
CA VAL A 371 -10.17 -26.36 3.42
C VAL A 371 -11.03 -27.21 2.47
N LYS A 372 -10.41 -27.85 1.47
CA LYS A 372 -11.04 -28.71 0.45
C LYS A 372 -12.16 -28.02 -0.34
N LYS A 373 -12.16 -26.70 -0.43
CA LYS A 373 -13.17 -25.93 -1.14
C LYS A 373 -12.89 -25.76 -2.63
N LEU A 374 -11.62 -25.75 -3.06
CA LEU A 374 -11.24 -25.59 -4.47
C LEU A 374 -10.62 -26.88 -5.02
N ARG A 375 -10.88 -27.18 -6.29
CA ARG A 375 -10.16 -28.18 -7.08
C ARG A 375 -9.61 -27.55 -8.36
N ILE A 376 -8.33 -27.76 -8.61
CA ILE A 376 -7.66 -27.38 -9.87
C ILE A 376 -7.35 -28.61 -10.72
N ALA A 377 -7.00 -28.41 -11.99
CA ALA A 377 -6.73 -29.46 -12.98
C ALA A 377 -5.90 -30.66 -12.47
N GLY A 378 -4.92 -30.45 -11.59
CA GLY A 378 -4.07 -31.51 -11.02
C GLY A 378 -4.61 -32.24 -9.80
N ASP A 379 -5.71 -31.80 -9.21
CA ASP A 379 -6.25 -32.38 -7.97
C ASP A 379 -7.06 -33.65 -8.23
N GLU A 380 -7.20 -34.51 -7.23
CA GLU A 380 -8.08 -35.67 -7.30
C GLU A 380 -9.56 -35.27 -7.28
N PRO A 381 -10.41 -35.85 -8.15
CA PRO A 381 -11.85 -35.61 -8.11
C PRO A 381 -12.46 -36.20 -6.83
N ASP A 382 -13.52 -35.56 -6.34
CA ASP A 382 -14.29 -36.05 -5.20
C ASP A 382 -14.93 -37.42 -5.49
N SER A 383 -15.27 -38.14 -4.42
CA SER A 383 -15.88 -39.48 -4.53
C SER A 383 -17.14 -39.44 -5.40
N PRO A 384 -17.28 -40.32 -6.41
CA PRO A 384 -18.50 -40.42 -7.20
C PRO A 384 -19.75 -40.63 -6.32
N THR A 385 -19.70 -41.52 -5.33
CA THR A 385 -20.84 -41.74 -4.42
C THR A 385 -21.22 -40.49 -3.64
N TYR A 386 -20.23 -39.71 -3.20
CA TYR A 386 -20.48 -38.44 -2.52
C TYR A 386 -21.16 -37.41 -3.45
N ILE A 387 -20.66 -37.26 -4.68
CA ILE A 387 -21.25 -36.34 -5.67
C ILE A 387 -22.67 -36.78 -6.04
N ARG A 388 -22.91 -38.07 -6.25
CA ARG A 388 -24.26 -38.62 -6.48
C ARG A 388 -25.23 -38.21 -5.39
N ASP A 389 -24.86 -38.47 -4.13
CA ASP A 389 -25.77 -38.29 -2.99
C ASP A 389 -26.00 -36.82 -2.64
N ARG A 390 -25.06 -35.94 -3.01
CA ARG A 390 -25.12 -34.49 -2.76
C ARG A 390 -25.74 -33.67 -3.88
N THR A 391 -25.87 -34.23 -5.08
CA THR A 391 -26.45 -33.54 -6.24
C THR A 391 -27.84 -34.11 -6.57
N PRO A 392 -28.59 -33.48 -7.50
CA PRO A 392 -29.85 -34.06 -7.99
C PRO A 392 -29.69 -35.43 -8.66
N LEU A 393 -28.46 -35.87 -8.98
CA LEU A 393 -28.17 -37.19 -9.52
C LEU A 393 -28.67 -38.33 -8.62
N LYS A 394 -28.82 -38.12 -7.31
CA LYS A 394 -29.48 -39.09 -6.40
C LYS A 394 -30.88 -39.50 -6.83
N LYS A 395 -31.56 -38.69 -7.66
CA LYS A 395 -32.87 -39.00 -8.26
C LYS A 395 -32.78 -39.96 -9.45
N GLY A 396 -31.57 -40.32 -9.88
CA GLY A 396 -31.33 -41.37 -10.86
C GLY A 396 -30.65 -40.91 -12.15
N LYS A 397 -30.91 -39.68 -12.63
CA LYS A 397 -30.32 -39.14 -13.86
C LYS A 397 -30.18 -37.62 -13.84
N ILE A 398 -29.22 -37.09 -14.62
CA ILE A 398 -29.00 -35.66 -14.83
C ILE A 398 -28.21 -35.44 -16.13
N THR A 399 -28.32 -34.28 -16.78
CA THR A 399 -27.41 -33.92 -17.87
C THR A 399 -26.04 -33.54 -17.31
N THR A 400 -25.00 -33.75 -18.10
CA THR A 400 -23.64 -33.34 -17.73
C THR A 400 -23.52 -31.83 -17.55
N ALA A 401 -24.24 -31.04 -18.36
CA ALA A 401 -24.32 -29.59 -18.23
C ALA A 401 -24.97 -29.17 -16.89
N GLU A 402 -26.15 -29.70 -16.57
CA GLU A 402 -26.82 -29.34 -15.31
C GLU A 402 -26.01 -29.81 -14.09
N LEU A 403 -25.43 -31.02 -14.14
CA LEU A 403 -24.55 -31.48 -13.06
C LEU A 403 -23.34 -30.55 -12.88
N ARG A 404 -22.74 -30.06 -13.97
CA ARG A 404 -21.64 -29.09 -13.91
C ARG A 404 -22.10 -27.75 -13.35
N GLU A 405 -23.33 -27.32 -13.62
CA GLU A 405 -23.93 -26.11 -13.05
C GLU A 405 -24.24 -26.25 -11.55
N GLU A 406 -24.60 -27.43 -11.07
CA GLU A 406 -24.78 -27.66 -9.62
C GLU A 406 -23.51 -27.36 -8.83
N PHE A 407 -22.32 -27.69 -9.36
CA PHE A 407 -21.04 -27.28 -8.77
C PHE A 407 -20.86 -25.76 -8.68
N ARG A 408 -21.55 -24.97 -9.51
CA ARG A 408 -21.53 -23.49 -9.43
C ARG A 408 -22.63 -22.92 -8.54
N ARG A 409 -23.70 -23.68 -8.27
CA ARG A 409 -24.86 -23.22 -7.48
C ARG A 409 -24.79 -23.65 -6.02
N ASP A 410 -24.54 -24.93 -5.75
CA ASP A 410 -24.59 -25.50 -4.40
C ASP A 410 -23.30 -25.19 -3.61
N VAL A 411 -23.46 -24.37 -2.57
CA VAL A 411 -22.37 -23.93 -1.68
C VAL A 411 -21.72 -25.09 -0.90
N ALA A 412 -22.36 -26.26 -0.81
CA ALA A 412 -21.82 -27.44 -0.16
C ALA A 412 -20.81 -28.20 -1.04
N LEU A 413 -20.81 -27.97 -2.35
CA LEU A 413 -19.90 -28.62 -3.30
C LEU A 413 -18.57 -27.85 -3.40
N PRO A 414 -17.46 -28.52 -3.77
CA PRO A 414 -16.21 -27.83 -4.07
C PRO A 414 -16.37 -27.00 -5.35
N MET A 415 -15.64 -25.89 -5.44
CA MET A 415 -15.50 -25.13 -6.67
C MET A 415 -14.49 -25.81 -7.58
N LEU A 416 -14.81 -25.91 -8.87
CA LEU A 416 -13.95 -26.52 -9.88
C LEU A 416 -13.38 -25.43 -10.79
N VAL A 417 -12.06 -25.44 -10.97
CA VAL A 417 -11.35 -24.62 -11.96
C VAL A 417 -11.21 -25.42 -13.25
N GLY A 418 -11.89 -24.96 -14.29
CA GLY A 418 -12.04 -25.68 -15.55
C GLY A 418 -12.95 -26.90 -15.41
N ASP A 419 -12.85 -27.78 -16.40
CA ASP A 419 -13.73 -28.95 -16.53
C ASP A 419 -12.99 -30.28 -16.37
N GLU A 420 -11.66 -30.25 -16.29
CA GLU A 420 -10.84 -31.46 -16.26
C GLU A 420 -11.13 -32.34 -15.04
N VAL A 421 -11.19 -31.74 -13.84
CA VAL A 421 -11.51 -32.47 -12.60
C VAL A 421 -12.92 -33.05 -12.68
N PHE A 422 -13.86 -32.30 -13.25
CA PHE A 422 -15.24 -32.75 -13.43
C PHE A 422 -15.32 -33.98 -14.34
N VAL A 423 -14.69 -33.90 -15.52
CA VAL A 423 -14.64 -35.00 -16.50
C VAL A 423 -13.94 -36.23 -15.93
N ARG A 424 -12.82 -36.05 -15.21
CA ARG A 424 -12.13 -37.17 -14.52
C ARG A 424 -12.99 -37.78 -13.42
N GLY A 425 -13.76 -36.97 -12.69
CA GLY A 425 -14.70 -37.45 -11.67
C GLY A 425 -15.83 -38.29 -12.27
N LEU A 426 -16.41 -37.87 -13.40
CA LEU A 426 -17.41 -38.66 -14.12
C LEU A 426 -16.84 -39.98 -14.62
N ARG A 427 -15.67 -39.94 -15.27
CA ARG A 427 -14.97 -41.15 -15.73
C ARG A 427 -14.72 -42.13 -14.58
N ARG A 428 -14.20 -41.63 -13.45
CA ARG A 428 -13.97 -42.44 -12.24
C ARG A 428 -15.26 -43.10 -11.75
N GLY A 429 -16.39 -42.39 -11.78
CA GLY A 429 -17.69 -42.97 -11.40
C GLY A 429 -18.17 -44.06 -12.35
N ILE A 430 -17.90 -43.94 -13.65
CA ILE A 430 -18.20 -44.98 -14.65
C ILE A 430 -17.32 -46.21 -14.42
N GLU A 431 -16.01 -46.03 -14.27
CA GLU A 431 -15.03 -47.10 -14.01
C GLU A 431 -15.29 -47.85 -12.70
N GLN A 432 -15.81 -47.14 -11.68
CA GLN A 432 -16.24 -47.75 -10.42
C GLN A 432 -17.58 -48.47 -10.53
N GLY A 433 -18.34 -48.26 -11.61
CA GLY A 433 -19.67 -48.82 -11.82
C GLY A 433 -20.78 -48.09 -11.07
N GLU A 434 -20.54 -46.87 -10.62
CA GLU A 434 -21.53 -46.00 -9.97
C GLU A 434 -22.42 -45.28 -11.00
N TYR A 435 -21.83 -44.96 -12.16
CA TYR A 435 -22.47 -44.19 -13.23
C TYR A 435 -22.54 -44.93 -14.56
N VAL A 436 -23.50 -44.51 -15.38
CA VAL A 436 -23.59 -44.84 -16.80
C VAL A 436 -23.72 -43.54 -17.59
N TYR A 437 -22.86 -43.32 -18.58
CA TYR A 437 -22.90 -42.17 -19.47
C TYR A 437 -23.64 -42.50 -20.76
N GLN A 438 -24.39 -41.54 -21.28
CA GLN A 438 -25.06 -41.66 -22.57
C GLN A 438 -25.01 -40.35 -23.35
N ARG A 439 -24.76 -40.46 -24.66
CA ARG A 439 -24.92 -39.35 -25.61
C ARG A 439 -25.47 -39.89 -26.93
N GLY A 440 -26.70 -39.52 -27.26
CA GLY A 440 -27.39 -40.09 -28.42
C GLY A 440 -27.50 -41.62 -28.31
N GLN A 441 -26.89 -42.35 -29.26
CA GLN A 441 -26.89 -43.81 -29.26
C GLN A 441 -25.71 -44.46 -28.52
N LEU A 442 -24.73 -43.66 -28.11
CA LEU A 442 -23.56 -44.12 -27.37
C LEU A 442 -23.90 -44.27 -25.89
N TRP A 443 -23.58 -45.43 -25.33
CA TRP A 443 -23.66 -45.73 -23.90
C TRP A 443 -22.29 -46.19 -23.43
N TRP A 444 -21.91 -45.78 -22.22
CA TRP A 444 -20.65 -46.13 -21.60
C TRP A 444 -20.88 -46.42 -20.11
N GLY A 445 -20.82 -47.71 -19.76
CA GLY A 445 -20.73 -48.19 -18.39
C GLY A 445 -19.36 -48.79 -18.07
N LYS A 446 -19.25 -49.43 -16.91
CA LYS A 446 -17.97 -49.93 -16.34
C LYS A 446 -17.13 -50.79 -17.29
N ASP A 447 -17.77 -51.69 -18.02
CA ASP A 447 -17.09 -52.70 -18.84
C ASP A 447 -17.07 -52.34 -20.35
N ASP A 448 -17.54 -51.14 -20.71
CA ASP A 448 -17.54 -50.66 -22.09
C ASP A 448 -16.25 -49.89 -22.44
N PRO A 449 -15.90 -49.78 -23.73
CA PRO A 449 -14.78 -48.95 -24.18
C PRO A 449 -14.94 -47.49 -23.75
N PRO A 450 -13.86 -46.81 -23.32
CA PRO A 450 -13.94 -45.43 -22.88
C PRO A 450 -14.35 -44.50 -24.03
N ALA A 451 -15.23 -43.55 -23.73
CA ALA A 451 -15.68 -42.54 -24.66
C ALA A 451 -15.25 -41.12 -24.22
N GLU A 452 -15.31 -40.16 -25.13
CA GLU A 452 -15.12 -38.77 -24.78
C GLU A 452 -16.37 -38.23 -24.07
N ILE A 453 -16.20 -37.74 -22.84
CA ILE A 453 -17.29 -37.09 -22.08
C ILE A 453 -17.43 -35.66 -22.59
N LYS A 454 -18.64 -35.30 -23.00
CA LYS A 454 -19.00 -33.93 -23.36
C LYS A 454 -19.86 -33.33 -22.25
N ILE A 455 -19.69 -32.04 -22.01
CA ILE A 455 -20.47 -31.27 -21.04
C ILE A 455 -21.51 -30.48 -21.83
N ASP A 456 -22.68 -31.07 -22.02
CA ASP A 456 -23.79 -30.48 -22.76
C ASP A 456 -25.14 -31.04 -22.28
N GLU A 457 -26.24 -30.49 -22.80
CA GLU A 457 -27.61 -30.90 -22.47
C GLU A 457 -28.04 -32.20 -23.17
N GLN A 458 -27.23 -32.70 -24.11
CA GLN A 458 -27.51 -33.94 -24.86
C GLN A 458 -26.82 -35.16 -24.24
N SER A 459 -25.92 -34.93 -23.30
CA SER A 459 -25.11 -35.94 -22.64
C SER A 459 -25.61 -36.14 -21.22
N TRP A 460 -25.99 -37.36 -20.90
CA TRP A 460 -26.63 -37.75 -19.66
C TRP A 460 -25.71 -38.63 -18.81
N ILE A 461 -25.83 -38.45 -17.49
CA ILE A 461 -25.28 -39.33 -16.48
C ILE A 461 -26.44 -39.94 -15.72
N PHE A 462 -26.44 -41.27 -15.66
CA PHE A 462 -27.38 -42.07 -14.89
C PHE A 462 -26.64 -42.73 -13.72
N THR A 463 -27.33 -42.91 -12.60
CA THR A 463 -26.89 -43.88 -11.59
C THR A 463 -27.08 -45.29 -12.14
N THR A 464 -26.16 -46.20 -11.85
CA THR A 464 -26.25 -47.59 -12.30
C THR A 464 -27.55 -48.27 -11.82
N ALA A 465 -27.99 -47.96 -10.60
CA ALA A 465 -29.25 -48.47 -10.06
C ALA A 465 -30.46 -48.06 -10.91
N TYR A 466 -30.58 -46.76 -11.21
CA TYR A 466 -31.67 -46.23 -12.03
C TYR A 466 -31.64 -46.78 -13.46
N ALA A 467 -30.45 -46.89 -14.06
CA ALA A 467 -30.29 -47.41 -15.41
C ALA A 467 -30.71 -48.89 -15.51
N ARG A 468 -30.46 -49.70 -14.46
CA ARG A 468 -30.90 -51.10 -14.39
C ARG A 468 -32.40 -51.22 -14.14
N GLU A 469 -32.94 -50.43 -13.22
CA GLU A 469 -34.38 -50.45 -12.87
C GLU A 469 -35.28 -50.10 -14.07
N HIS A 470 -34.78 -49.26 -14.98
CA HIS A 470 -35.52 -48.81 -16.16
C HIS A 470 -35.10 -49.50 -17.47
N ASP A 471 -34.37 -50.63 -17.39
CA ASP A 471 -33.88 -51.40 -18.56
C ASP A 471 -33.09 -50.56 -19.58
N LEU A 472 -32.40 -49.52 -19.11
CA LEU A 472 -31.58 -48.63 -19.95
C LEU A 472 -30.18 -49.22 -20.18
N TYR A 473 -29.62 -49.88 -19.15
CA TYR A 473 -28.26 -50.45 -19.18
C TYR A 473 -28.09 -51.58 -18.13
N PRO A 474 -27.36 -52.68 -18.40
CA PRO A 474 -26.62 -53.01 -19.62
C PRO A 474 -27.57 -53.30 -20.79
N ARG A 475 -27.16 -52.94 -22.00
CA ARG A 475 -27.94 -53.25 -23.20
C ARG A 475 -28.04 -54.76 -23.36
N SER A 476 -29.26 -55.29 -23.34
CA SER A 476 -29.48 -56.70 -23.60
C SER A 476 -28.94 -57.03 -25.01
N PRO A 477 -28.12 -58.08 -25.19
CA PRO A 477 -27.53 -58.41 -26.49
C PRO A 477 -28.56 -58.84 -27.55
N PHE A 478 -29.85 -58.94 -27.18
CA PHE A 478 -30.96 -59.36 -28.04
C PHE A 478 -32.12 -58.37 -28.01
N LYS A 479 -31.93 -57.15 -28.51
CA LYS A 479 -33.02 -56.35 -29.11
C LYS A 479 -32.44 -55.60 -30.31
N VAL A 480 -32.48 -56.28 -31.47
CA VAL A 480 -32.32 -55.67 -32.81
C VAL A 480 -33.70 -55.23 -33.28
#